data_AF-A0A4T2A6Y1-F1
#
_entry.id   AF-A0A4T2A6Y1-F1
#
_cell.length_a   1.000
_cell.length_b   1.000
_cell.length_c   1.000
_cell.angle_alpha   90.00
_cell.angle_beta   90.00
_cell.angle_gamma   90.00
#
_symmetry.space_group_name_H-M   'P 1'
#
loop_
_entity.id
_entity.type
_entity.pdbx_description
1 polymer ?
#
loop_
_entity_poly.entity_id
_entity_poly.type
_entity_poly.pdbx_seq_one_letter_code
_entity_poly.pdbx_strand_id
1 'polypeptide(L)'
;MRRLNKLLLCSIALVASLATGLYLNAKESQMPKKIMMYYGGFEVEEMFDASQWFVSGMYKPRNIEADGGASNVTMLRSQLRQFKPEQLAELPYAAAEAFDSSYLEDTDTQALILNPPDLSYRIRYTYSAFAEPNKPEDYYYLYLELDGRKFAILFARDALTGNDLTGKDAKEISGDYASQAEHRKAFAEIAELERKSR
;
A
#
# COMPACT_ATOMS: atom_id res chain seq x y z
N MET A 1 52.79 11.36 47.63
CA MET A 1 52.18 10.42 46.66
C MET A 1 50.76 9.92 47.00
N ARG A 2 50.21 10.11 48.21
CA ARG A 2 48.89 9.54 48.59
C ARG A 2 47.65 10.41 48.25
N ARG A 3 47.83 11.72 47.98
CA ARG A 3 46.74 12.66 47.63
C ARG A 3 46.43 12.72 46.13
N LEU A 4 47.43 12.54 45.26
CA LEU A 4 47.24 12.57 43.79
C LEU A 4 46.34 11.42 43.30
N ASN A 5 46.47 10.23 43.89
CA ASN A 5 45.66 9.06 43.51
C ASN A 5 44.17 9.19 43.85
N LYS A 6 43.80 9.94 44.91
CA LYS A 6 42.39 10.14 45.27
C LYS A 6 41.66 11.11 44.33
N LEU A 7 42.36 12.14 43.84
CA LEU A 7 41.82 13.07 42.85
C LEU A 7 41.62 12.36 41.50
N LEU A 8 42.59 11.57 41.04
CA LEU A 8 42.46 10.78 39.80
C LEU A 8 41.30 9.75 39.85
N LEU A 9 41.10 9.08 40.99
CA LEU A 9 39.99 8.13 41.17
C LEU A 9 38.62 8.82 41.19
N CYS A 10 38.49 10.00 41.81
CA CYS A 10 37.26 10.78 41.77
C CYS A 10 36.96 11.33 40.36
N SER A 11 37.98 11.73 39.60
CA SER A 11 37.82 12.19 38.22
C SER A 11 37.28 11.10 37.29
N ILE A 12 37.79 9.87 37.43
CA ILE A 12 37.38 8.73 36.59
C ILE A 12 35.92 8.32 36.91
N ALA A 13 35.53 8.34 38.18
CA ALA A 13 34.15 8.03 38.59
C ALA A 13 33.14 9.08 38.07
N LEU A 14 33.51 10.38 38.09
CA LEU A 14 32.65 11.44 37.57
C LEU A 14 32.47 11.33 36.04
N VAL A 15 33.55 11.07 35.30
CA VAL A 15 33.48 10.93 33.82
C VAL A 15 32.69 9.69 33.41
N ALA A 16 32.82 8.57 34.13
CA ALA A 16 32.00 7.37 33.88
C ALA A 16 30.51 7.65 34.12
N SER A 17 30.15 8.35 35.19
CA SER A 17 28.75 8.67 35.52
C SER A 17 28.09 9.64 34.52
N LEU A 18 28.83 10.63 34.00
CA LEU A 18 28.38 11.53 32.93
C LEU A 18 28.22 10.80 31.59
N ALA A 19 29.11 9.85 31.27
CA ALA A 19 29.01 9.06 30.04
C ALA A 19 27.80 8.12 30.03
N THR A 20 27.50 7.45 31.15
CA THR A 20 26.28 6.61 31.27
C THR A 20 25.00 7.44 31.31
N GLY A 21 25.02 8.62 31.94
CA GLY A 21 23.86 9.51 31.98
C GLY A 21 23.49 10.09 30.61
N LEU A 22 24.48 10.40 29.76
CA LEU A 22 24.26 10.85 28.39
C LEU A 22 23.79 9.72 27.46
N TYR A 23 24.29 8.49 27.65
CA TYR A 23 23.86 7.33 26.85
C TYR A 23 22.43 6.88 27.14
N LEU A 24 21.96 7.02 28.39
CA LEU A 24 20.57 6.75 28.76
C LEU A 24 19.62 7.82 28.20
N ASN A 25 19.98 9.11 28.30
CA ASN A 25 19.17 10.20 27.75
C ASN A 25 19.12 10.20 26.21
N ALA A 26 20.19 9.77 25.53
CA ALA A 26 20.22 9.69 24.05
C ALA A 26 19.30 8.60 23.47
N LYS A 27 18.96 7.56 24.26
CA LYS A 27 17.95 6.56 23.87
C LYS A 27 16.52 7.02 24.15
N GLU A 28 16.34 7.95 25.08
CA GLU A 28 15.02 8.47 25.46
C GLU A 28 14.53 9.56 24.48
N SER A 29 15.45 10.25 23.79
CA SER A 29 15.14 11.35 22.85
C SER A 29 14.83 10.93 21.40
N GLN A 30 14.72 9.63 21.10
CA GLN A 30 14.26 9.13 19.80
C GLN A 30 13.26 8.00 19.98
N MET A 31 12.19 8.23 20.75
CA MET A 31 10.99 7.44 20.50
C MET A 31 10.58 7.67 19.04
N PRO A 32 10.43 6.62 18.20
CA PRO A 32 9.98 6.79 16.83
C PRO A 32 8.71 7.64 16.86
N LYS A 33 8.68 8.72 16.08
CA LYS A 33 7.51 9.59 15.98
C LYS A 33 6.30 8.70 15.71
N LYS A 34 5.30 8.76 16.60
CA LYS A 34 4.08 7.97 16.43
C LYS A 34 3.45 8.30 15.09
N ILE A 35 3.13 7.27 14.31
CA ILE A 35 2.43 7.40 13.04
C ILE A 35 0.99 6.99 13.28
N MET A 36 0.13 8.00 13.36
CA MET A 36 -1.30 7.81 13.55
C MET A 36 -1.98 7.68 12.18
N MET A 37 -2.82 6.66 12.02
CA MET A 37 -3.57 6.40 10.79
C MET A 37 -5.05 6.25 11.10
N TYR A 38 -5.90 6.77 10.22
CA TYR A 38 -7.31 6.41 10.13
C TYR A 38 -7.44 4.97 9.61
N TYR A 39 -8.59 4.37 9.90
CA TYR A 39 -8.97 3.06 9.43
C TYR A 39 -10.46 3.04 9.06
N GLY A 40 -10.88 2.09 8.23
CA GLY A 40 -12.27 1.93 7.84
C GLY A 40 -12.75 2.97 6.82
N GLY A 41 -14.07 3.15 6.74
CA GLY A 41 -14.70 4.11 5.86
C GLY A 41 -14.70 5.54 6.39
N PHE A 42 -15.25 6.47 5.61
CA PHE A 42 -15.31 7.90 5.95
C PHE A 42 -16.10 8.20 7.23
N GLU A 43 -16.93 7.26 7.70
CA GLU A 43 -17.69 7.35 8.94
C GLU A 43 -16.83 7.17 10.21
N VAL A 44 -15.60 6.68 10.07
CA VAL A 44 -14.69 6.44 11.20
C VAL A 44 -13.71 7.59 11.34
N GLU A 45 -13.92 8.42 12.37
CA GLU A 45 -13.03 9.55 12.71
C GLU A 45 -11.93 9.16 13.73
N GLU A 46 -11.77 7.88 14.02
CA GLU A 46 -10.77 7.38 14.97
C GLU A 46 -9.43 7.09 14.30
N MET A 47 -8.34 7.40 15.01
CA MET A 47 -6.99 7.06 14.59
C MET A 47 -6.34 6.06 15.54
N PHE A 48 -5.50 5.17 15.01
CA PHE A 48 -4.72 4.24 15.80
C PHE A 48 -3.21 4.41 15.56
N ASP A 49 -2.40 3.96 16.52
CA ASP A 49 -0.94 3.99 16.41
C ASP A 49 -0.45 2.87 15.47
N ALA A 50 -0.14 3.24 14.23
CA ALA A 50 0.32 2.32 13.19
C ALA A 50 1.85 2.23 13.09
N SER A 51 2.60 2.84 14.03
CA SER A 51 4.05 3.00 13.93
C SER A 51 4.80 1.71 13.64
N GLN A 52 4.35 0.58 14.20
CA GLN A 52 4.97 -0.73 13.99
C GLN A 52 5.07 -1.14 12.51
N TRP A 53 4.10 -0.76 11.67
CA TRP A 53 4.07 -1.13 10.26
C TRP A 53 5.06 -0.34 9.41
N PHE A 54 5.39 0.88 9.84
CA PHE A 54 6.38 1.72 9.19
C PHE A 54 7.79 1.43 9.71
N VAL A 55 7.93 1.21 11.03
CA VAL A 55 9.21 0.86 11.66
C VAL A 55 9.71 -0.51 11.20
N SER A 56 8.80 -1.48 10.98
CA SER A 56 9.15 -2.76 10.37
C SER A 56 9.55 -2.66 8.89
N GLY A 57 9.37 -1.50 8.26
CA GLY A 57 9.66 -1.26 6.86
C GLY A 57 8.62 -1.81 5.89
N MET A 58 7.49 -2.34 6.38
CA MET A 58 6.42 -2.85 5.49
C MET A 58 5.82 -1.71 4.66
N TYR A 59 5.61 -0.55 5.27
CA TYR A 59 5.06 0.64 4.63
C TYR A 59 5.98 1.85 4.70
N LYS A 60 5.79 2.74 3.72
CA LYS A 60 6.31 4.09 3.69
C LYS A 60 5.17 5.09 3.52
N PRO A 61 5.34 6.34 3.99
CA PRO A 61 4.33 7.38 3.82
C PRO A 61 3.96 7.62 2.35
N ARG A 62 2.69 7.96 2.11
CA ARG A 62 2.20 8.41 0.81
C ARG A 62 1.96 9.91 0.87
N ASN A 63 2.77 10.70 0.17
CA ASN A 63 2.65 12.16 0.20
C ASN A 63 1.68 12.62 -0.89
N ILE A 64 0.42 12.81 -0.53
CA ILE A 64 -0.66 13.23 -1.45
C ILE A 64 -1.34 14.53 -1.04
N GLU A 65 -1.06 15.02 0.16
CA GLU A 65 -1.64 16.27 0.64
C GLU A 65 -1.03 17.45 -0.14
N ALA A 66 -1.81 18.51 -0.36
CA ALA A 66 -1.38 19.67 -1.14
C ALA A 66 -0.18 20.41 -0.53
N ASP A 67 0.05 20.23 0.78
CA ASP A 67 1.18 20.75 1.53
C ASP A 67 2.42 19.83 1.50
N GLY A 68 2.37 18.72 0.76
CA GLY A 68 3.41 17.70 0.72
C GLY A 68 3.41 16.77 1.94
N GLY A 69 2.40 16.88 2.80
CA GLY A 69 2.18 16.04 3.95
C GLY A 69 1.93 14.57 3.58
N ALA A 70 2.35 13.70 4.50
CA ALA A 70 2.00 12.28 4.43
C ALA A 70 0.51 12.10 4.73
N SER A 71 -0.17 11.31 3.91
CA SER A 71 -1.53 10.87 4.18
C SER A 71 -1.58 10.08 5.48
N ASN A 72 -2.60 10.37 6.27
CA ASN A 72 -2.99 9.60 7.45
C ASN A 72 -4.09 8.57 7.15
N VAL A 73 -4.46 8.38 5.87
CA VAL A 73 -5.47 7.40 5.43
C VAL A 73 -4.82 6.29 4.62
N THR A 74 -3.92 6.67 3.71
CA THR A 74 -3.30 5.72 2.77
C THR A 74 -1.79 5.71 2.89
N MET A 75 -1.18 4.55 2.65
CA MET A 75 0.26 4.36 2.64
C MET A 75 0.72 3.60 1.39
N LEU A 76 2.04 3.51 1.20
CA LEU A 76 2.64 2.73 0.13
C LEU A 76 3.43 1.56 0.69
N ARG A 77 3.32 0.38 0.08
CA ARG A 77 4.26 -0.71 0.33
C ARG A 77 5.68 -0.30 -0.01
N SER A 78 6.62 -0.66 0.86
CA SER A 78 8.05 -0.54 0.56
C SER A 78 8.50 -1.59 -0.44
N GLN A 79 7.94 -2.80 -0.37
CA GLN A 79 8.19 -3.90 -1.30
C GLN A 79 6.89 -4.59 -1.67
N LEU A 80 6.57 -4.62 -2.97
CA LEU A 80 5.37 -5.28 -3.48
C LEU A 80 5.49 -6.79 -3.38
N ARG A 81 4.41 -7.43 -2.94
CA ARG A 81 4.27 -8.89 -3.05
C ARG A 81 3.95 -9.25 -4.49
N GLN A 82 4.59 -10.29 -4.99
CA GLN A 82 4.22 -10.89 -6.26
C GLN A 82 2.93 -11.70 -6.09
N PHE A 83 2.06 -11.65 -7.09
CA PHE A 83 0.88 -12.50 -7.12
C PHE A 83 1.30 -13.94 -7.36
N LYS A 84 0.77 -14.85 -6.56
CA LYS A 84 0.93 -16.28 -6.74
C LYS A 84 0.01 -16.78 -7.86
N PRO A 85 0.31 -17.93 -8.51
CA PRO A 85 -0.53 -18.47 -9.57
C PRO A 85 -2.00 -18.64 -9.19
N GLU A 86 -2.28 -19.09 -7.96
CA GLU A 86 -3.64 -19.23 -7.45
C GLU A 86 -4.38 -17.88 -7.35
N GLN A 87 -3.67 -16.82 -6.95
CA GLN A 87 -4.23 -15.47 -6.85
C GLN A 87 -4.50 -14.86 -8.22
N LEU A 88 -3.68 -15.21 -9.23
CA LEU A 88 -3.92 -14.80 -10.62
C LEU A 88 -5.12 -15.52 -11.23
N ALA A 89 -5.31 -16.81 -10.89
CA ALA A 89 -6.43 -17.61 -11.37
C ALA A 89 -7.80 -17.12 -10.84
N GLU A 90 -7.81 -16.41 -9.71
CA GLU A 90 -9.01 -15.79 -9.13
C GLU A 90 -9.43 -14.50 -9.85
N LEU A 91 -8.52 -13.82 -10.55
CA LEU A 91 -8.77 -12.48 -11.11
C LEU A 91 -9.93 -12.40 -12.11
N PRO A 92 -10.16 -13.37 -13.00
CA PRO A 92 -11.34 -13.35 -13.87
C PRO A 92 -12.66 -13.32 -13.09
N TYR A 93 -12.75 -14.06 -11.98
CA TYR A 93 -13.94 -14.08 -11.13
C TYR A 93 -14.10 -12.78 -10.35
N ALA A 94 -12.99 -12.26 -9.81
CA ALA A 94 -12.97 -10.95 -9.16
C ALA A 94 -13.42 -9.83 -10.11
N ALA A 95 -13.00 -9.90 -11.38
CA ALA A 95 -13.42 -8.96 -12.39
C ALA A 95 -14.93 -9.07 -12.67
N ALA A 96 -15.44 -10.28 -12.89
CA ALA A 96 -16.86 -10.51 -13.13
C ALA A 96 -17.73 -9.98 -11.97
N GLU A 97 -17.34 -10.27 -10.72
CA GLU A 97 -18.02 -9.75 -9.53
C GLU A 97 -18.07 -8.20 -9.51
N ALA A 98 -16.98 -7.54 -9.91
CA ALA A 98 -16.92 -6.08 -9.95
C ALA A 98 -17.92 -5.48 -10.96
N PHE A 99 -18.13 -6.15 -12.10
CA PHE A 99 -19.13 -5.74 -13.10
C PHE A 99 -20.55 -6.00 -12.59
N ASP A 100 -20.81 -7.16 -11.98
CA ASP A 100 -22.12 -7.53 -11.41
C ASP A 100 -22.58 -6.55 -10.33
N SER A 101 -21.65 -5.95 -9.59
CA SER A 101 -21.95 -4.94 -8.56
C SER A 101 -22.02 -3.50 -9.09
N SER A 102 -21.86 -3.27 -10.39
CA SER A 102 -21.74 -1.95 -11.00
C SER A 102 -22.91 -1.61 -11.93
N TYR A 103 -22.96 -0.37 -12.42
CA TYR A 103 -23.91 0.04 -13.47
C TYR A 103 -23.54 -0.48 -14.87
N LEU A 104 -22.47 -1.27 -15.01
CA LEU A 104 -21.92 -1.80 -16.26
C LEU A 104 -22.40 -3.22 -16.56
N GLU A 105 -23.61 -3.57 -16.09
CA GLU A 105 -24.23 -4.90 -16.22
C GLU A 105 -24.38 -5.38 -17.68
N ASP A 106 -24.26 -4.48 -18.66
CA ASP A 106 -24.33 -4.77 -20.08
C ASP A 106 -23.02 -5.37 -20.66
N THR A 107 -21.94 -5.39 -19.87
CA THR A 107 -20.64 -5.87 -20.31
C THR A 107 -20.56 -7.39 -20.18
N ASP A 108 -20.33 -8.10 -21.29
CA ASP A 108 -20.18 -9.56 -21.27
C ASP A 108 -18.84 -9.97 -20.63
N THR A 109 -18.91 -10.48 -19.40
CA THR A 109 -17.76 -11.01 -18.67
C THR A 109 -17.60 -12.53 -18.82
N GLN A 110 -18.50 -13.20 -19.54
CA GLN A 110 -18.47 -14.67 -19.69
C GLN A 110 -17.18 -15.13 -20.36
N ALA A 111 -16.68 -14.36 -21.33
CA ALA A 111 -15.41 -14.63 -22.01
C ALA A 111 -14.21 -14.64 -21.06
N LEU A 112 -14.21 -13.81 -20.00
CA LEU A 112 -13.14 -13.79 -18.99
C LEU A 112 -13.06 -15.11 -18.25
N ILE A 113 -14.19 -15.76 -17.98
CA ILE A 113 -14.24 -17.01 -17.22
C ILE A 113 -13.95 -18.21 -18.13
N LEU A 114 -14.53 -18.23 -19.34
CA LEU A 114 -14.40 -19.36 -20.24
C LEU A 114 -13.02 -19.44 -20.91
N ASN A 115 -12.42 -18.29 -21.23
CA ASN A 115 -11.13 -18.19 -21.91
C ASN A 115 -10.30 -17.07 -21.26
N PRO A 116 -9.82 -17.24 -20.02
CA PRO A 116 -9.15 -16.19 -19.28
C PRO A 116 -7.88 -15.74 -20.00
N PRO A 117 -7.71 -14.44 -20.28
CA PRO A 117 -6.45 -13.91 -20.77
C PRO A 117 -5.38 -13.99 -19.68
N ASP A 118 -4.10 -13.87 -20.06
CA ASP A 118 -3.04 -13.66 -19.06
C ASP A 118 -3.18 -12.25 -18.45
N LEU A 119 -3.56 -12.21 -17.18
CA LEU A 119 -3.78 -10.98 -16.42
C LEU A 119 -2.56 -10.55 -15.60
N SER A 120 -1.47 -11.32 -15.59
CA SER A 120 -0.31 -11.10 -14.70
C SER A 120 0.33 -9.72 -14.86
N TYR A 121 0.39 -9.19 -16.08
CA TYR A 121 0.95 -7.87 -16.40
C TYR A 121 -0.10 -6.75 -16.45
N ARG A 122 -1.37 -7.05 -16.17
CA ARG A 122 -2.50 -6.10 -16.18
C ARG A 122 -2.87 -5.59 -14.78
N ILE A 123 -2.11 -5.96 -13.77
CA ILE A 123 -2.29 -5.53 -12.38
C ILE A 123 -1.34 -4.36 -12.06
N ARG A 124 -1.84 -3.32 -11.39
CA ARG A 124 -1.00 -2.23 -10.86
C ARG A 124 -1.37 -1.96 -9.41
N TYR A 125 -0.38 -2.03 -8.53
CA TYR A 125 -0.53 -1.57 -7.15
C TYR A 125 -0.83 -0.07 -7.12
N THR A 126 -1.76 0.37 -6.27
CA THR A 126 -2.10 1.80 -6.11
C THR A 126 -1.72 2.35 -4.73
N TYR A 127 -2.22 1.74 -3.66
CA TYR A 127 -1.95 2.14 -2.27
C TYR A 127 -2.34 1.01 -1.31
N SER A 128 -2.06 1.21 -0.03
CA SER A 128 -2.59 0.38 1.06
C SER A 128 -3.34 1.26 2.05
N ALA A 129 -4.29 0.68 2.77
CA ALA A 129 -5.02 1.34 3.86
C ALA A 129 -5.30 0.33 4.97
N PHE A 130 -5.84 0.78 6.10
CA PHE A 130 -6.29 -0.09 7.17
C PHE A 130 -7.81 -0.18 7.15
N ALA A 131 -8.36 -1.38 7.07
CA ALA A 131 -9.82 -1.57 7.21
C ALA A 131 -10.25 -1.51 8.68
N GLU A 132 -9.38 -2.03 9.56
CA GLU A 132 -9.53 -2.01 11.02
C GLU A 132 -8.13 -1.77 11.64
N PRO A 133 -8.03 -1.45 12.94
CA PRO A 133 -6.72 -1.31 13.59
C PRO A 133 -5.85 -2.55 13.37
N ASN A 134 -4.69 -2.36 12.77
CA ASN A 134 -3.73 -3.43 12.42
C ASN A 134 -4.26 -4.49 11.43
N LYS A 135 -5.28 -4.17 10.63
CA LYS A 135 -5.75 -4.99 9.51
C LYS A 135 -5.50 -4.28 8.17
N PRO A 136 -4.26 -4.38 7.65
CA PRO A 136 -3.90 -3.69 6.42
C PRO A 136 -4.43 -4.40 5.17
N GLU A 137 -4.81 -3.61 4.18
CA GLU A 137 -5.27 -4.05 2.87
C GLU A 137 -4.43 -3.38 1.77
N ASP A 138 -4.10 -4.12 0.72
CA ASP A 138 -3.42 -3.60 -0.47
C ASP A 138 -4.42 -3.47 -1.61
N TYR A 139 -4.47 -2.28 -2.20
CA TYR A 139 -5.36 -1.97 -3.31
C TYR A 139 -4.61 -2.00 -4.64
N TYR A 140 -5.27 -2.56 -5.64
CA TYR A 140 -4.75 -2.74 -6.98
C TYR A 140 -5.79 -2.36 -8.02
N TYR A 141 -5.31 -1.90 -9.17
CA TYR A 141 -6.11 -1.83 -10.38
C TYR A 141 -5.82 -3.04 -11.27
N LEU A 142 -6.88 -3.69 -11.75
CA LEU A 142 -6.84 -4.63 -12.87
C LEU A 142 -7.35 -3.92 -14.12
N TYR A 143 -6.56 -3.93 -15.19
CA TYR A 143 -6.88 -3.27 -16.45
C TYR A 143 -7.36 -4.26 -17.51
N LEU A 144 -8.63 -4.13 -17.90
CA LEU A 144 -9.27 -5.01 -18.87
C LEU A 144 -9.70 -4.25 -20.11
N GLU A 145 -9.66 -4.95 -21.25
CA GLU A 145 -10.29 -4.51 -22.48
C GLU A 145 -11.32 -5.59 -22.88
N LEU A 146 -12.59 -5.21 -22.94
CA LEU A 146 -13.72 -6.08 -23.29
C LEU A 146 -14.54 -5.37 -24.36
N ASP A 147 -14.82 -6.03 -25.47
CA ASP A 147 -15.58 -5.48 -26.60
C ASP A 147 -15.09 -4.09 -27.07
N GLY A 148 -13.76 -3.89 -27.05
CA GLY A 148 -13.12 -2.61 -27.43
C GLY A 148 -13.28 -1.49 -26.40
N ARG A 149 -13.91 -1.74 -25.26
CA ARG A 149 -14.05 -0.83 -24.11
C ARG A 149 -12.98 -1.13 -23.07
N LYS A 150 -12.52 -0.09 -22.38
CA LYS A 150 -11.42 -0.17 -21.41
C LYS A 150 -11.94 0.03 -20.00
N PHE A 151 -11.57 -0.86 -19.10
CA PHE A 151 -12.03 -0.85 -17.71
C PHE A 151 -10.87 -0.91 -16.72
N ALA A 152 -10.94 -0.09 -15.68
CA ALA A 152 -10.08 -0.20 -14.52
C ALA A 152 -10.92 -0.74 -13.36
N ILE A 153 -10.55 -1.92 -12.85
CA ILE A 153 -11.21 -2.55 -11.71
C ILE A 153 -10.36 -2.33 -10.48
N LEU A 154 -10.86 -1.61 -9.50
CA LEU A 154 -10.24 -1.50 -8.18
C LEU A 154 -10.63 -2.72 -7.35
N PHE A 155 -9.63 -3.42 -6.81
CA PHE A 155 -9.84 -4.53 -5.88
C PHE A 155 -8.81 -4.49 -4.77
N ALA A 156 -9.18 -5.05 -3.61
CA ALA A 156 -8.32 -5.13 -2.43
C ALA A 156 -7.89 -6.57 -2.16
N ARG A 157 -6.73 -6.74 -1.54
CA ARG A 157 -6.28 -8.00 -0.96
C ARG A 157 -5.78 -7.79 0.46
N ASP A 158 -5.97 -8.80 1.31
CA ASP A 158 -5.40 -8.79 2.66
C ASP A 158 -3.87 -8.68 2.55
N ALA A 159 -3.28 -7.67 3.18
CA ALA A 159 -1.86 -7.37 2.99
C ALA A 159 -0.93 -8.38 3.70
N LEU A 160 -1.44 -9.22 4.58
CA LEU A 160 -0.63 -10.19 5.32
C LEU A 160 -0.60 -11.56 4.66
N THR A 161 -1.72 -11.98 4.11
CA THR A 161 -1.96 -13.29 3.50
C THR A 161 -1.98 -13.22 1.98
N GLY A 162 -2.39 -12.09 1.43
CA GLY A 162 -2.68 -11.91 0.02
C GLY A 162 -4.04 -12.49 -0.39
N ASN A 163 -4.92 -12.83 0.55
CA ASN A 163 -6.25 -13.36 0.21
C ASN A 163 -7.13 -12.30 -0.46
N ASP A 164 -8.05 -12.75 -1.33
CA ASP A 164 -9.04 -11.87 -1.95
C ASP A 164 -9.98 -11.25 -0.91
N LEU A 165 -10.43 -10.03 -1.17
CA LEU A 165 -11.37 -9.30 -0.33
C LEU A 165 -12.61 -8.89 -1.15
N THR A 166 -13.72 -8.72 -0.44
CA THR A 166 -14.96 -8.17 -1.01
C THR A 166 -14.83 -6.66 -1.25
N GLY A 167 -15.70 -6.08 -2.07
CA GLY A 167 -15.69 -4.65 -2.35
C GLY A 167 -14.80 -4.31 -3.53
N LYS A 168 -15.28 -4.64 -4.72
CA LYS A 168 -14.62 -4.41 -6.00
C LYS A 168 -15.41 -3.36 -6.77
N ASP A 169 -14.72 -2.50 -7.51
CA ASP A 169 -15.36 -1.40 -8.24
C ASP A 169 -14.85 -1.36 -9.68
N ALA A 170 -15.77 -1.44 -10.64
CA ALA A 170 -15.45 -1.39 -12.06
C ALA A 170 -15.75 0.01 -12.61
N LYS A 171 -14.75 0.61 -13.24
CA LYS A 171 -14.87 1.92 -13.89
C LYS A 171 -14.47 1.85 -15.35
N GLU A 172 -15.37 2.31 -16.22
CA GLU A 172 -15.04 2.51 -17.63
C GLU A 172 -14.10 3.71 -17.80
N ILE A 173 -13.05 3.50 -18.59
CA ILE A 173 -12.05 4.50 -18.95
C ILE A 173 -12.33 4.97 -20.37
N SER A 174 -12.86 6.17 -20.47
CA SER A 174 -13.35 6.77 -21.72
C SER A 174 -13.07 8.26 -21.78
N GLY A 175 -13.01 8.80 -22.99
CA GLY A 175 -12.71 10.22 -23.22
C GLY A 175 -11.33 10.65 -22.69
N ASP A 176 -11.13 11.97 -22.59
CA ASP A 176 -9.88 12.58 -22.14
C ASP A 176 -10.04 13.35 -20.83
N TYR A 177 -10.63 12.70 -19.82
CA TYR A 177 -10.78 13.28 -18.49
C TYR A 177 -9.45 13.25 -17.72
N ALA A 178 -9.08 14.34 -17.07
CA ALA A 178 -7.84 14.45 -16.28
C ALA A 178 -7.77 13.41 -15.15
N SER A 179 -8.92 13.10 -14.52
CA SER A 179 -9.03 12.10 -13.45
C SER A 179 -8.74 10.67 -13.91
N GLN A 180 -8.67 10.42 -15.22
CA GLN A 180 -8.39 9.10 -15.81
C GLN A 180 -7.04 9.03 -16.53
N ALA A 181 -6.21 10.09 -16.45
CA ALA A 181 -4.94 10.16 -17.17
C ALA A 181 -3.98 9.00 -16.83
N GLU A 182 -3.85 8.67 -15.55
CA GLU A 182 -3.00 7.55 -15.11
C GLU A 182 -3.52 6.19 -15.60
N HIS A 183 -4.84 6.00 -15.69
CA HIS A 183 -5.41 4.79 -16.26
C HIS A 183 -5.13 4.68 -17.77
N ARG A 184 -5.29 5.76 -18.52
CA ARG A 184 -4.95 5.79 -19.95
C ARG A 184 -3.47 5.49 -20.19
N LYS A 185 -2.58 6.05 -19.35
CA LYS A 185 -1.15 5.75 -19.38
C LYS A 185 -0.88 4.26 -19.12
N ALA A 186 -1.50 3.66 -18.10
CA ALA A 186 -1.35 2.25 -17.81
C ALA A 186 -1.78 1.36 -19.00
N PHE A 187 -2.90 1.67 -19.65
CA PHE A 187 -3.33 0.97 -20.87
C PHE A 187 -2.32 1.09 -22.01
N ALA A 188 -1.72 2.27 -22.23
CA ALA A 188 -0.71 2.46 -23.26
C ALA A 188 0.56 1.63 -22.98
N GLU A 189 1.01 1.57 -21.72
CA GLU A 189 2.14 0.74 -21.30
C GLU A 189 1.86 -0.76 -21.49
N ILE A 190 0.66 -1.22 -21.13
CA ILE A 190 0.23 -2.62 -21.31
C ILE A 190 0.22 -2.99 -22.79
N ALA A 191 -0.39 -2.16 -23.64
CA ALA A 191 -0.44 -2.41 -25.08
C ALA A 191 0.95 -2.51 -25.72
N GLU A 192 1.90 -1.69 -25.26
CA GLU A 192 3.28 -1.74 -25.72
C GLU A 192 4.02 -3.00 -25.27
N LEU A 193 3.74 -3.51 -24.06
CA LEU A 193 4.28 -4.79 -23.59
C LEU A 193 3.73 -5.95 -24.43
N GLU A 194 2.42 -5.99 -24.65
CA GLU A 194 1.76 -7.03 -25.46
C GLU A 194 2.28 -7.05 -26.89
N ARG A 195 2.55 -5.88 -27.47
CA ARG A 195 3.14 -5.76 -28.82
C ARG A 195 4.56 -6.32 -28.88
N LYS A 196 5.35 -6.16 -27.82
CA LYS A 196 6.74 -6.67 -27.74
C LYS A 196 6.82 -8.17 -27.47
N SER A 197 5.76 -8.75 -26.92
CA SER A 197 5.69 -10.19 -26.59
C SER A 197 5.12 -11.05 -27.72
N ARG A 198 4.70 -10.44 -28.84
CA ARG A 198 4.26 -11.12 -30.07
C ARG A 198 5.40 -11.18 -31.09
#